data_AF-A0A1F4CK24-F1
#
_entry.id   AF-A0A1F4CK24-F1
#
_cell.length_a   1.000
_cell.length_b   1.000
_cell.length_c   1.000
_cell.angle_alpha   90.00
_cell.angle_beta   90.00
_cell.angle_gamma   90.00
#
_symmetry.space_group_name_H-M   'P 1'
#
loop_
_entity.id
_entity.type
_entity.pdbx_description
1 polymer ?
#
loop_
_entity_poly.entity_id
_entity_poly.type
_entity_poly.pdbx_seq_one_letter_code
_entity_poly.pdbx_strand_id
1 'polypeptide(L)'
;MIDGLIGGKLYGKLLQRVRNSGKRYMTATVTATGTKYAEILHLVSSLLDPTGPTGLLRYLASGHRLGFNHADKISRSAATNSGSCAASATSETMMKTRDQYLGEIRYAIRLCQRTARLYRRIQGAGIFFSIVGGSAAFTGIQGNLPAWIPAAGGVLLAIAGAALISIRPADKASQNEADVKRYQALMAKAHGIDDADLAAAIEEAHQGDAPEVEPLRNVAYNDVVMEINRADQEISLTATERLLKVLA
;
A
#
# COMPACT_ATOMS: atom_id res chain seq x y z
N MET A 1 5.96 8.51 72.72
CA MET A 1 5.29 9.48 71.82
C MET A 1 6.30 10.41 71.13
N ILE A 2 7.46 9.88 70.69
CA ILE A 2 8.52 10.69 70.02
C ILE A 2 9.03 10.02 68.72
N ASP A 3 8.77 8.73 68.48
CA ASP A 3 9.28 8.02 67.28
C ASP A 3 8.50 8.25 65.97
N GLY A 4 7.41 9.02 66.00
CA GLY A 4 6.58 9.27 64.81
C GLY A 4 7.03 10.45 63.93
N LEU A 5 7.87 11.36 64.43
CA LEU A 5 8.09 12.65 63.76
C LEU A 5 9.35 12.72 62.87
N ILE A 6 10.29 11.79 63.03
CA ILE A 6 11.59 11.83 62.31
C ILE A 6 11.50 11.09 60.96
N GLY A 7 10.69 10.03 60.86
CA GLY A 7 10.53 9.25 59.63
C GLY A 7 9.91 10.02 58.45
N GLY A 8 8.94 10.92 58.73
CA GLY A 8 8.22 11.65 57.69
C GLY A 8 9.08 12.66 56.91
N LYS A 9 10.02 13.34 57.60
CA LYS A 9 10.89 14.34 56.96
C LYS A 9 11.96 13.69 56.08
N LEU A 10 12.44 12.50 56.44
CA LEU A 10 13.42 11.77 55.63
C LEU A 10 12.78 11.22 54.35
N TYR A 11 11.58 10.65 54.45
CA TYR A 11 10.85 10.10 53.31
C TYR A 11 10.47 11.18 52.28
N GLY A 12 10.05 12.36 52.75
CA GLY A 12 9.76 13.51 51.89
C GLY A 12 10.97 13.99 51.09
N LYS A 13 12.15 14.09 51.73
CA LYS A 13 13.39 14.50 51.06
C LYS A 13 13.88 13.48 50.02
N LEU A 14 13.71 12.18 50.28
CA LEU A 14 14.08 11.11 49.35
C LEU A 14 13.16 11.11 48.12
N LEU A 15 11.84 11.22 48.29
CA LEU A 15 10.90 11.31 47.18
C LEU A 15 11.10 12.57 46.33
N GLN A 16 11.50 13.68 46.95
CA GLN A 16 11.77 14.92 46.21
C GLN A 16 13.10 14.86 45.44
N ARG A 17 14.12 14.17 45.95
CA ARG A 17 15.38 13.92 45.20
C ARG A 17 15.18 12.96 44.03
N VAL A 18 14.39 11.90 44.18
CA VAL A 18 14.10 10.96 43.08
C VAL A 18 13.32 11.67 41.97
N ARG A 19 12.31 12.49 42.33
CA ARG A 19 11.54 13.29 41.38
C ARG A 19 12.38 14.31 40.62
N ASN A 20 13.31 14.98 41.30
CA ASN A 20 14.19 15.97 40.67
C ASN A 20 15.29 15.32 39.82
N SER A 21 15.73 14.10 40.15
CA SER A 21 16.70 13.36 39.35
C SER A 21 16.05 12.85 38.05
N GLY A 22 14.82 12.32 38.10
CA GLY A 22 14.08 11.88 36.92
C GLY A 22 13.84 12.98 35.88
N LYS A 23 13.59 14.22 36.31
CA LYS A 23 13.42 15.37 35.40
C LYS A 23 14.69 15.74 34.63
N ARG A 24 15.89 15.55 35.20
CA ARG A 24 17.17 15.86 34.52
C ARG A 24 17.56 14.80 33.50
N TYR A 25 17.24 13.52 33.74
CA TYR A 25 17.49 12.47 32.77
C TYR A 25 16.51 12.50 31.58
N MET A 26 15.26 12.94 31.79
CA MET A 26 14.29 13.07 30.69
C MET A 26 14.54 14.31 29.81
N THR A 27 15.09 15.41 30.32
CA THR A 27 15.35 16.59 29.47
C THR A 27 16.62 16.46 28.62
N ALA A 28 17.66 15.78 29.11
CA ALA A 28 18.90 15.56 28.37
C ALA A 28 18.78 14.49 27.27
N THR A 29 17.95 13.46 27.47
CA THR A 29 17.69 12.46 26.42
C THR A 29 16.67 12.95 25.40
N VAL A 30 15.68 13.76 25.76
CA VAL A 30 14.67 14.24 24.79
C VAL A 30 15.25 15.23 23.76
N THR A 31 16.26 16.03 24.10
CA THR A 31 16.88 16.97 23.13
C THR A 31 17.95 16.32 22.24
N ALA A 32 18.71 15.33 22.72
CA ALA A 32 19.71 14.65 21.90
C ALA A 32 19.11 13.57 20.97
N THR A 33 17.97 12.99 21.34
CA THR A 33 17.30 11.98 20.49
C THR A 33 16.26 12.60 19.55
N GLY A 34 15.72 13.79 19.85
CA GLY A 34 14.73 14.47 18.99
C GLY A 34 15.25 14.84 17.59
N THR A 35 16.50 15.26 17.45
CA THR A 35 17.10 15.61 16.15
C THR A 35 17.43 14.38 15.31
N LYS A 36 17.90 13.29 15.94
CA LYS A 36 18.18 12.03 15.23
C LYS A 36 16.91 11.27 14.83
N TYR A 37 15.85 11.31 15.65
CA TYR A 37 14.56 10.73 15.25
C TYR A 37 13.89 11.52 14.12
N ALA A 38 14.07 12.85 14.05
CA ALA A 38 13.59 13.63 12.92
C ALA A 38 14.31 13.25 11.62
N GLU A 39 15.63 13.04 11.64
CA GLU A 39 16.38 12.55 10.46
C GLU A 39 15.98 11.13 10.08
N ILE A 40 15.82 10.22 11.05
CA ILE A 40 15.40 8.84 10.77
C ILE A 40 13.96 8.82 10.23
N LEU A 41 13.04 9.60 10.79
CA LEU A 41 11.68 9.72 10.27
C LEU A 41 11.67 10.36 8.86
N HIS A 42 12.55 11.32 8.58
CA HIS A 42 12.68 11.91 7.25
C HIS A 42 13.32 10.95 6.24
N LEU A 43 14.30 10.13 6.65
CA LEU A 43 14.91 9.08 5.84
C LEU A 43 13.93 7.95 5.55
N VAL A 44 13.22 7.48 6.57
CA VAL A 44 12.17 6.45 6.46
C VAL A 44 11.03 6.99 5.62
N SER A 45 10.57 8.22 5.83
CA SER A 45 9.58 8.89 4.97
C SER A 45 10.09 9.01 3.52
N SER A 46 11.36 9.36 3.29
CA SER A 46 11.95 9.44 1.95
C SER A 46 12.12 8.09 1.26
N LEU A 47 12.28 7.01 2.03
CA LEU A 47 12.35 5.64 1.52
C LEU A 47 10.96 5.05 1.23
N LEU A 48 9.94 5.48 1.99
CA LEU A 48 8.57 4.98 1.93
C LEU A 48 7.63 5.85 1.11
N ASP A 49 8.08 7.00 0.59
CA ASP A 49 7.28 7.87 -0.28
C ASP A 49 7.55 7.55 -1.76
N PRO A 50 6.73 6.72 -2.42
CA PRO A 50 6.88 6.41 -3.86
C PRO A 50 6.56 7.62 -4.76
N THR A 51 6.11 8.74 -4.20
CA THR A 51 5.71 9.95 -4.94
C THR A 51 6.72 11.10 -4.85
N GLY A 52 7.86 10.89 -4.20
CA GLY A 52 8.92 11.90 -4.06
C GLY A 52 9.45 12.43 -5.41
N PRO A 53 9.90 13.69 -5.48
CA PRO A 53 10.22 14.41 -6.73
C PRO A 53 11.36 13.79 -7.56
N THR A 54 12.17 12.90 -6.98
CA THR A 54 13.18 12.12 -7.70
C THR A 54 12.59 10.93 -8.48
N GLY A 55 11.43 10.39 -8.08
CA GLY A 55 10.68 9.40 -8.84
C GLY A 55 9.84 10.04 -9.94
N LEU A 56 9.20 11.17 -9.64
CA LEU A 56 8.29 11.88 -10.55
C LEU A 56 9.02 12.50 -11.76
N LEU A 57 10.27 12.99 -11.59
CA LEU A 57 11.08 13.48 -12.72
C LEU A 57 11.62 12.37 -13.63
N ARG A 58 11.77 11.14 -13.11
CA ARG A 58 12.12 9.98 -13.95
C ARG A 58 10.89 9.41 -14.67
N TYR A 59 9.71 9.52 -14.05
CA TYR A 59 8.43 9.08 -14.60
C TYR A 59 7.86 10.05 -15.65
N LEU A 60 8.06 11.36 -15.48
CA LEU A 60 7.71 12.38 -16.49
C LEU A 60 8.69 12.39 -17.69
N ALA A 61 9.92 11.91 -17.51
CA ALA A 61 10.86 11.69 -18.62
C ALA A 61 10.58 10.40 -19.40
N SER A 62 9.94 9.40 -18.78
CA SER A 62 9.47 8.18 -19.45
C SER A 62 8.03 8.35 -19.94
N GLY A 63 7.82 9.30 -20.86
CA GLY A 63 6.55 9.56 -21.54
C GLY A 63 6.04 8.35 -22.33
N HIS A 64 5.55 7.32 -21.64
CA HIS A 64 4.90 6.17 -22.21
C HIS A 64 3.39 6.39 -22.11
N ARG A 65 2.87 7.13 -23.10
CA ARG A 65 1.47 7.00 -23.52
C ARG A 65 1.28 5.54 -23.94
N LEU A 66 0.86 4.67 -23.02
CA LEU A 66 0.19 3.43 -23.41
C LEU A 66 -1.23 3.79 -23.81
N GLY A 67 -1.33 4.38 -25.01
CA GLY A 67 -2.56 4.36 -25.76
C GLY A 67 -2.92 2.90 -26.02
N PHE A 68 -4.07 2.48 -25.50
CA PHE A 68 -4.86 1.40 -26.06
C PHE A 68 -5.25 1.79 -27.50
N ASN A 69 -4.30 1.71 -28.43
CA ASN A 69 -4.49 1.94 -29.86
C ASN A 69 -3.99 0.69 -30.58
N HIS A 70 -4.75 -0.40 -30.49
CA HIS A 70 -4.54 -1.58 -31.34
C HIS A 70 -5.64 -1.75 -32.41
N ALA A 71 -6.40 -0.70 -32.68
CA ALA A 71 -7.44 -0.70 -33.72
C ALA A 71 -7.13 0.18 -34.94
N ASP A 72 -5.98 0.88 -35.01
CA ASP A 72 -5.78 1.97 -36.00
C ASP A 72 -4.67 1.71 -37.02
N LYS A 73 -4.54 0.48 -37.54
CA LYS A 73 -3.57 0.15 -38.61
C LYS A 73 -4.15 -0.30 -39.95
N ILE A 74 -5.47 -0.19 -40.16
CA ILE A 74 -6.08 -0.57 -41.46
C ILE A 74 -6.63 0.62 -42.27
N SER A 75 -6.78 1.83 -41.71
CA SER A 75 -7.57 2.89 -42.40
C SER A 75 -6.85 4.18 -42.82
N ARG A 76 -5.52 4.30 -42.72
CA ARG A 76 -4.82 5.54 -43.16
C ARG A 76 -4.31 5.45 -44.59
N SER A 77 -5.24 5.55 -45.53
CA SER A 77 -4.97 5.85 -46.95
C SER A 77 -6.14 6.60 -47.58
N ALA A 78 -6.62 7.68 -46.97
CA ALA A 78 -7.38 8.72 -47.68
C ALA A 78 -7.60 9.94 -46.78
N ALA A 79 -7.57 11.11 -47.43
CA ALA A 79 -8.13 12.39 -46.97
C ALA A 79 -7.28 13.22 -45.99
N THR A 80 -6.34 13.95 -46.58
CA THR A 80 -6.25 15.41 -46.39
C THR A 80 -7.64 16.06 -46.44
N ASN A 81 -8.11 16.66 -45.34
CA ASN A 81 -8.98 17.82 -45.42
C ASN A 81 -8.85 18.71 -44.18
N SER A 82 -8.37 19.92 -44.43
CA SER A 82 -8.24 21.03 -43.48
C SER A 82 -9.54 21.83 -43.47
N GLY A 83 -10.19 21.98 -42.30
CA GLY A 83 -11.23 23.00 -42.12
C GLY A 83 -12.20 22.77 -40.97
N SER A 84 -12.46 23.84 -40.20
CA SER A 84 -13.55 24.08 -39.23
C SER A 84 -13.39 23.42 -37.84
N CYS A 85 -13.16 24.21 -36.78
CA CYS A 85 -14.13 24.99 -35.98
C CYS A 85 -14.92 24.12 -35.00
N ALA A 86 -14.52 24.20 -33.71
CA ALA A 86 -15.36 24.04 -32.52
C ALA A 86 -16.53 23.04 -32.64
N ALA A 87 -16.20 21.76 -32.77
CA ALA A 87 -17.15 20.66 -32.60
C ALA A 87 -16.69 19.83 -31.41
N SER A 88 -17.54 19.83 -30.37
CA SER A 88 -17.68 18.83 -29.34
C SER A 88 -16.71 17.65 -29.46
N ALA A 89 -15.71 17.61 -28.58
CA ALA A 89 -15.01 16.38 -28.24
C ALA A 89 -16.00 15.48 -27.47
N THR A 90 -17.07 15.09 -28.15
CA THR A 90 -17.87 13.93 -27.81
C THR A 90 -16.86 12.79 -27.96
N SER A 91 -16.27 12.41 -26.84
CA SER A 91 -15.54 11.16 -26.69
C SER A 91 -16.36 10.14 -27.47
N GLU A 92 -15.87 9.70 -28.61
CA GLU A 92 -16.43 8.58 -29.34
C GLU A 92 -16.17 7.40 -28.41
N THR A 93 -17.05 7.27 -27.43
CA THR A 93 -17.19 6.12 -26.56
C THR A 93 -17.53 5.02 -27.53
N MET A 94 -16.50 4.38 -28.10
CA MET A 94 -16.63 3.07 -28.71
C MET A 94 -17.50 2.30 -27.74
N MET A 95 -18.74 2.02 -28.15
CA MET A 95 -19.70 1.34 -27.29
C MET A 95 -19.08 0.00 -26.97
N LYS A 96 -18.50 -0.10 -25.77
CA LYS A 96 -17.87 -1.32 -25.30
C LYS A 96 -18.94 -2.39 -25.34
N THR A 97 -18.63 -3.53 -25.96
CA THR A 97 -19.56 -4.65 -25.97
C THR A 97 -19.81 -5.10 -24.54
N ARG A 98 -21.01 -5.60 -24.25
CA ARG A 98 -21.37 -6.17 -22.94
C ARG A 98 -20.32 -7.13 -22.37
N ASP A 99 -19.74 -7.97 -23.23
CA ASP A 99 -18.66 -8.90 -22.84
C ASP A 99 -17.41 -8.18 -22.31
N GLN A 100 -17.10 -6.99 -22.84
CA GLN A 100 -16.00 -6.16 -22.38
C GLN A 100 -16.27 -5.62 -20.97
N TYR A 101 -17.48 -5.14 -20.68
CA TYR A 101 -17.87 -4.73 -19.34
C TYR A 101 -17.82 -5.89 -18.34
N LEU A 102 -18.29 -7.08 -18.72
CA LEU A 102 -18.17 -8.27 -17.89
C LEU A 102 -16.70 -8.68 -17.66
N GLY A 103 -15.85 -8.51 -18.67
CA GLY A 103 -14.41 -8.70 -18.56
C GLY A 103 -13.77 -7.73 -17.56
N GLU A 104 -14.12 -6.45 -17.63
CA GLU A 104 -13.65 -5.40 -16.72
C GLU A 104 -14.07 -5.68 -15.27
N ILE A 105 -15.32 -6.06 -15.03
CA ILE A 105 -15.80 -6.43 -13.68
C ILE A 105 -15.04 -7.66 -13.13
N ARG A 106 -14.86 -8.71 -13.94
CA ARG A 106 -14.11 -9.91 -13.51
C ARG A 106 -12.65 -9.59 -13.19
N TYR A 107 -12.05 -8.73 -14.01
CA TYR A 107 -10.70 -8.24 -13.78
C TYR A 107 -10.60 -7.49 -12.45
N ALA A 108 -11.49 -6.53 -12.19
CA ALA A 108 -11.54 -5.78 -10.93
C ALA A 108 -11.69 -6.70 -9.71
N ILE A 109 -12.61 -7.67 -9.75
CA ILE A 109 -12.80 -8.67 -8.68
C ILE A 109 -11.49 -9.40 -8.38
N ARG A 110 -10.79 -9.90 -9.40
CA ARG A 110 -9.56 -10.67 -9.23
C ARG A 110 -8.42 -9.82 -8.68
N LEU A 111 -8.29 -8.58 -9.16
CA LEU A 111 -7.32 -7.62 -8.66
C LEU A 111 -7.53 -7.37 -7.16
N CYS A 112 -8.76 -7.02 -6.74
CA CYS A 112 -9.09 -6.76 -5.33
C CYS A 112 -8.92 -8.01 -4.44
N GLN A 113 -9.22 -9.21 -4.94
CA GLN A 113 -8.97 -10.45 -4.19
C GLN A 113 -7.48 -10.73 -3.95
N ARG A 114 -6.63 -10.39 -4.92
CA ARG A 114 -5.17 -10.57 -4.80
C ARG A 114 -4.54 -9.55 -3.88
N THR A 115 -4.92 -8.28 -4.00
CA THR A 115 -4.46 -7.21 -3.10
C THR A 115 -4.85 -7.53 -1.66
N ALA A 116 -6.08 -7.99 -1.40
CA ALA A 116 -6.52 -8.39 -0.06
C ALA A 116 -5.65 -9.51 0.54
N ARG A 117 -5.36 -10.57 -0.24
CA ARG A 117 -4.49 -11.68 0.19
C ARG A 117 -3.06 -11.21 0.46
N LEU A 118 -2.51 -10.39 -0.42
CA LEU A 118 -1.17 -9.83 -0.27
C LEU A 118 -1.07 -9.01 1.03
N TYR A 119 -2.02 -8.11 1.28
CA TYR A 119 -2.02 -7.28 2.49
C TYR A 119 -2.13 -8.13 3.77
N ARG A 120 -2.94 -9.19 3.77
CA ARG A 120 -3.01 -10.13 4.91
C ARG A 120 -1.68 -10.83 5.15
N ARG A 121 -0.97 -11.26 4.10
CA ARG A 121 0.36 -11.89 4.24
C ARG A 121 1.42 -10.88 4.70
N ILE A 122 1.40 -9.66 4.19
CA ILE A 122 2.29 -8.56 4.64
C ILE A 122 2.05 -8.26 6.12
N GLN A 123 0.80 -8.19 6.57
CA GLN A 123 0.46 -7.99 7.98
C GLN A 123 1.03 -9.12 8.85
N GLY A 124 0.81 -10.38 8.45
CA GLY A 124 1.36 -11.54 9.15
C GLY A 124 2.88 -11.50 9.23
N ALA A 125 3.56 -11.20 8.12
CA ALA A 125 5.02 -11.07 8.07
C ALA A 125 5.52 -9.92 8.98
N GLY A 126 4.85 -8.76 8.96
CA GLY A 126 5.22 -7.63 9.81
C GLY A 126 5.08 -7.94 11.30
N ILE A 127 4.00 -8.63 11.69
CA ILE A 127 3.80 -9.08 13.08
C ILE A 127 4.88 -10.09 13.47
N PHE A 128 5.18 -11.05 12.59
CA PHE A 128 6.24 -12.02 12.81
C PHE A 128 7.60 -11.35 13.03
N PHE A 129 8.01 -10.43 12.15
CA PHE A 129 9.26 -9.69 12.32
C PHE A 129 9.28 -8.81 13.58
N SER A 130 8.13 -8.27 13.97
CA SER A 130 8.02 -7.52 15.23
C SER A 130 8.26 -8.43 16.43
N ILE A 131 7.66 -9.63 16.46
CA ILE A 131 7.89 -10.61 17.54
C ILE A 131 9.36 -11.05 17.57
N VAL A 132 9.91 -11.44 16.42
CA VAL A 132 11.32 -11.88 16.32
C VAL A 132 12.28 -10.75 16.74
N GLY A 133 12.04 -9.53 16.26
CA GLY A 133 12.83 -8.35 16.62
C GLY A 133 12.74 -8.04 18.11
N GLY A 134 11.54 -8.10 18.70
CA GLY A 134 11.33 -7.90 20.14
C GLY A 134 12.01 -8.97 21.00
N SER A 135 11.91 -10.24 20.60
CA SER A 135 12.61 -11.33 21.28
C SER A 135 14.13 -11.14 21.20
N ALA A 136 14.66 -10.79 20.03
CA ALA A 136 16.09 -10.52 19.86
C ALA A 136 16.55 -9.31 20.69
N ALA A 137 15.77 -8.23 20.73
CA ALA A 137 16.06 -7.05 21.54
C ALA A 137 16.15 -7.38 23.04
N PHE A 138 15.28 -8.26 23.52
CA PHE A 138 15.23 -8.66 24.94
C PHE A 138 16.47 -9.43 25.40
N THR A 139 17.18 -10.09 24.48
CA THR A 139 18.42 -10.84 24.81
C THR A 139 19.52 -9.97 25.42
N GLY A 140 19.48 -8.65 25.21
CA GLY A 140 20.46 -7.70 25.76
C GLY A 140 20.48 -7.65 27.29
N ILE A 141 19.43 -8.14 27.97
CA ILE A 141 19.35 -8.15 29.44
C ILE A 141 20.23 -9.26 30.04
N GLN A 142 20.44 -10.37 29.33
CA GLN A 142 21.17 -11.53 29.87
C GLN A 142 22.69 -11.37 29.85
N GLY A 143 23.25 -10.37 29.16
CA GLY A 143 24.69 -10.07 29.15
C GLY A 143 25.61 -11.11 28.50
N ASN A 144 25.09 -12.30 28.15
CA ASN A 144 25.87 -13.42 27.61
C ASN A 144 25.97 -13.44 26.07
N LEU A 145 25.30 -12.52 25.37
CA LEU A 145 25.29 -12.46 23.91
C LEU A 145 26.00 -11.21 23.38
N PRO A 146 26.62 -11.27 22.19
CA PRO A 146 27.23 -10.10 21.56
C PRO A 146 26.24 -8.92 21.44
N ALA A 147 26.71 -7.71 21.79
CA ALA A 147 25.88 -6.50 21.85
C ALA A 147 25.19 -6.12 20.52
N TRP A 148 25.69 -6.61 19.38
CA TRP A 148 25.09 -6.35 18.08
C TRP A 148 23.74 -7.06 17.87
N ILE A 149 23.51 -8.20 18.54
CA ILE A 149 22.26 -8.99 18.42
C ILE A 149 21.04 -8.21 18.95
N PRO A 150 21.03 -7.72 20.21
CA PRO A 150 19.90 -6.95 20.72
C PRO A 150 19.73 -5.62 19.98
N ALA A 151 20.82 -4.99 19.51
CA ALA A 151 20.74 -3.80 18.68
C ALA A 151 20.02 -4.08 17.34
N ALA A 152 20.40 -5.14 16.63
CA ALA A 152 19.75 -5.54 15.38
C ALA A 152 18.27 -5.92 15.60
N GLY A 153 17.96 -6.62 16.69
CA GLY A 153 16.58 -6.95 17.09
C GLY A 153 15.72 -5.70 17.32
N GLY A 154 16.26 -4.72 18.05
CA GLY A 154 15.58 -3.45 18.30
C GLY A 154 15.30 -2.66 17.02
N VAL A 155 16.26 -2.61 16.09
CA VAL A 155 16.08 -1.96 14.78
C VAL A 155 15.01 -2.69 13.95
N LEU A 156 15.07 -4.03 13.89
CA LEU A 156 14.08 -4.83 13.17
C LEU A 156 12.66 -4.62 13.72
N LEU A 157 12.52 -4.64 15.05
CA LEU A 157 11.24 -4.36 15.72
C LEU A 157 10.74 -2.95 15.39
N ALA A 158 11.62 -1.94 15.44
CA ALA A 158 11.25 -0.56 15.16
C ALA A 158 10.78 -0.38 13.71
N ILE A 159 11.50 -0.95 12.74
CA ILE A 159 11.13 -0.88 11.31
C ILE A 159 9.82 -1.62 11.05
N ALA A 160 9.67 -2.85 11.55
CA ALA A 160 8.46 -3.64 11.36
C ALA A 160 7.24 -2.96 12.00
N GLY A 161 7.39 -2.45 13.23
CA GLY A 161 6.34 -1.71 13.93
C GLY A 161 5.96 -0.42 13.20
N ALA A 162 6.94 0.37 12.75
CA ALA A 162 6.70 1.59 11.99
C ALA A 162 5.98 1.30 10.65
N ALA A 163 6.41 0.26 9.93
CA ALA A 163 5.79 -0.14 8.66
C ALA A 163 4.32 -0.58 8.85
N LEU A 164 4.02 -1.35 9.90
CA LEU A 164 2.65 -1.77 10.21
C LEU A 164 1.74 -0.58 10.52
N ILE A 165 2.23 0.41 11.28
CA ILE A 165 1.46 1.61 11.64
C ILE A 165 1.26 2.53 10.43
N SER A 166 2.28 2.67 9.59
CA SER A 166 2.25 3.54 8.41
C SER A 166 1.34 3.00 7.31
N ILE A 167 1.45 1.71 6.98
CA ILE A 167 0.73 1.12 5.85
C ILE A 167 -0.71 0.75 6.21
N ARG A 168 -0.96 0.39 7.49
CA ARG A 168 -2.23 -0.16 7.99
C ARG A 168 -2.80 -1.24 7.05
N PRO A 169 -2.06 -2.36 6.85
CA PRO A 169 -2.44 -3.37 5.87
C PRO A 169 -3.80 -4.03 6.16
N ALA A 170 -4.21 -4.10 7.43
CA ALA A 170 -5.51 -4.65 7.84
C ALA A 170 -6.69 -3.83 7.26
N ASP A 171 -6.61 -2.50 7.38
CA ASP A 171 -7.65 -1.59 6.88
C ASP A 171 -7.74 -1.71 5.36
N LYS A 172 -6.60 -1.70 4.66
CA LYS A 172 -6.55 -1.86 3.20
C LYS A 172 -7.09 -3.21 2.74
N ALA A 173 -6.77 -4.30 3.44
CA ALA A 173 -7.33 -5.62 3.12
C ALA A 173 -8.85 -5.64 3.26
N SER A 174 -9.38 -5.04 4.35
CA SER A 174 -10.82 -4.97 4.58
C SER A 174 -11.57 -4.14 3.52
N GLN A 175 -10.96 -3.03 3.06
CA GLN A 175 -11.50 -2.21 1.98
C GLN A 175 -11.59 -3.00 0.68
N ASN A 176 -10.49 -3.66 0.28
CA ASN A 176 -10.48 -4.49 -0.93
C ASN A 176 -11.51 -5.63 -0.87
N GLU A 177 -11.75 -6.22 0.31
CA GLU A 177 -12.80 -7.24 0.47
C GLU A 177 -14.22 -6.68 0.35
N ALA A 178 -14.44 -5.44 0.77
CA ALA A 178 -15.70 -4.74 0.56
C ALA A 178 -15.92 -4.45 -0.94
N ASP A 179 -14.88 -4.03 -1.65
CA ASP A 179 -14.92 -3.77 -3.09
C ASP A 179 -15.21 -5.05 -3.88
N VAL A 180 -14.58 -6.19 -3.52
CA VAL A 180 -14.90 -7.50 -4.10
C VAL A 180 -16.39 -7.81 -3.99
N LYS A 181 -17.00 -7.58 -2.81
CA LYS A 181 -18.44 -7.82 -2.62
C LYS A 181 -19.30 -6.88 -3.46
N ARG A 182 -18.89 -5.61 -3.61
CA ARG A 182 -19.57 -4.61 -4.46
C ARG A 182 -19.57 -5.06 -5.92
N TYR A 183 -18.41 -5.45 -6.45
CA TYR A 183 -18.28 -5.93 -7.83
C TYR A 183 -19.00 -7.27 -8.06
N GLN A 184 -18.98 -8.18 -7.10
CA GLN A 184 -19.74 -9.44 -7.19
C GLN A 184 -21.26 -9.17 -7.23
N ALA A 185 -21.75 -8.22 -6.44
CA ALA A 185 -23.15 -7.81 -6.48
C ALA A 185 -23.50 -7.14 -7.82
N LEU A 186 -22.59 -6.32 -8.37
CA LEU A 186 -22.76 -5.72 -9.69
C LEU A 186 -22.80 -6.79 -10.80
N MET A 187 -21.89 -7.77 -10.75
CA MET A 187 -21.85 -8.90 -11.68
C MET A 187 -23.15 -9.72 -11.66
N ALA A 188 -23.73 -9.95 -10.48
CA ALA A 188 -25.01 -10.64 -10.37
C ALA A 188 -26.18 -9.84 -10.99
N LYS A 189 -26.16 -8.50 -10.84
CA LYS A 189 -27.15 -7.60 -11.43
C LYS A 189 -26.98 -7.40 -12.94
N ALA A 190 -25.76 -7.58 -13.45
CA ALA A 190 -25.42 -7.29 -14.83
C ALA A 190 -26.40 -7.94 -15.82
N HIS A 191 -26.80 -9.20 -15.59
CA HIS A 191 -27.71 -9.94 -16.46
C HIS A 191 -29.09 -9.29 -16.70
N GLY A 192 -29.56 -8.44 -15.78
CA GLY A 192 -30.89 -7.83 -15.84
C GLY A 192 -30.91 -6.33 -16.18
N ILE A 193 -29.75 -5.71 -16.37
CA ILE A 193 -29.63 -4.26 -16.66
C ILE A 193 -29.12 -4.02 -18.09
N ASP A 194 -29.54 -2.89 -18.65
CA ASP A 194 -29.10 -2.41 -19.96
C ASP A 194 -27.62 -2.01 -19.94
N ASP A 195 -26.98 -1.98 -21.10
CA ASP A 195 -25.54 -1.73 -21.22
C ASP A 195 -25.16 -0.29 -20.80
N ALA A 196 -26.07 0.68 -21.00
CA ALA A 196 -25.88 2.06 -20.54
C ALA A 196 -25.89 2.16 -19.00
N ASP A 197 -26.83 1.47 -18.35
CA ASP A 197 -26.93 1.42 -16.89
C ASP A 197 -25.77 0.64 -16.28
N LEU A 198 -25.31 -0.43 -16.96
CA LEU A 198 -24.15 -1.20 -16.55
C LEU A 198 -22.87 -0.33 -16.57
N ALA A 199 -22.67 0.46 -17.62
CA ALA A 199 -21.55 1.38 -17.70
C ALA A 199 -21.57 2.42 -16.55
N ALA A 200 -22.74 3.01 -16.28
CA ALA A 200 -22.91 3.96 -15.19
C ALA A 200 -22.63 3.32 -13.81
N ALA A 201 -23.10 2.09 -13.60
CA ALA A 201 -22.89 1.37 -12.34
C ALA A 201 -21.43 0.93 -12.14
N ILE A 202 -20.69 0.65 -13.21
CA ILE A 202 -19.23 0.39 -13.15
C ILE A 202 -18.49 1.68 -12.74
N GLU A 203 -18.80 2.81 -13.37
CA GLU A 203 -18.18 4.09 -13.02
C GLU A 203 -18.51 4.52 -11.58
N GLU A 204 -19.73 4.25 -11.11
CA GLU A 204 -20.11 4.45 -9.71
C GLU A 204 -19.27 3.56 -8.78
N ALA A 205 -19.05 2.30 -9.14
CA ALA A 205 -18.22 1.40 -8.35
C ALA A 205 -16.76 1.87 -8.25
N HIS A 206 -16.19 2.39 -9.34
CA HIS A 206 -14.81 2.92 -9.38
C HIS A 206 -14.60 4.15 -8.47
N GLN A 207 -15.62 4.96 -8.20
CA GLN A 207 -15.48 6.14 -7.33
C GLN A 207 -15.07 5.78 -5.89
N GLY A 208 -15.36 4.54 -5.46
CA GLY A 208 -15.05 4.07 -4.12
C GLY A 208 -13.84 3.13 -4.04
N ASP A 209 -13.10 2.93 -5.13
CA ASP A 209 -12.03 1.94 -5.16
C ASP A 209 -10.80 2.36 -4.36
N ALA A 210 -10.20 1.38 -3.68
CA ALA A 210 -8.91 1.54 -3.05
C ALA A 210 -7.81 1.85 -4.10
N PRO A 211 -6.81 2.68 -3.77
CA PRO A 211 -5.72 3.00 -4.70
C PRO A 211 -5.03 1.72 -5.18
N GLU A 212 -5.00 1.55 -6.50
CA GLU A 212 -4.45 0.36 -7.13
C GLU A 212 -2.94 0.25 -6.92
N VAL A 213 -2.47 -0.99 -6.80
CA VAL A 213 -1.04 -1.29 -6.73
C VAL A 213 -0.59 -1.65 -8.15
N GLU A 214 -0.03 -0.69 -8.87
CA GLU A 214 0.33 -0.81 -10.30
C GLU A 214 1.06 -2.14 -10.66
N PRO A 215 2.03 -2.65 -9.85
CA PRO A 215 2.68 -3.93 -10.13
C PRO A 215 1.76 -5.16 -10.13
N LEU A 216 0.60 -5.13 -9.45
CA LEU A 216 -0.35 -6.25 -9.45
C LEU A 216 -1.27 -6.27 -10.67
N ARG A 217 -1.31 -5.18 -11.44
CA ARG A 217 -2.18 -5.01 -12.60
C ARG A 217 -1.90 -6.06 -13.68
N ASN A 218 -0.63 -6.20 -14.08
CA ASN A 218 -0.20 -7.19 -15.07
C ASN A 218 -0.42 -8.63 -14.58
N VAL A 219 -0.22 -8.85 -13.28
CA VAL A 219 -0.38 -10.16 -12.64
C VAL A 219 -1.86 -10.59 -12.61
N ALA A 220 -2.78 -9.67 -12.33
CA ALA A 220 -4.23 -9.91 -12.40
C ALA A 220 -4.72 -10.07 -13.84
N TYR A 221 -4.18 -9.28 -14.77
CA TYR A 221 -4.49 -9.37 -16.20
C TYR A 221 -4.16 -10.76 -16.75
N ASN A 222 -2.94 -11.26 -16.49
CA ASN A 222 -2.52 -12.58 -16.96
C ASN A 222 -3.44 -13.70 -16.45
N ASP A 223 -4.03 -13.59 -15.26
CA ASP A 223 -4.97 -14.63 -14.81
C ASP A 223 -6.27 -14.62 -15.60
N VAL A 224 -6.79 -13.42 -15.89
CA VAL A 224 -8.03 -13.27 -16.67
C VAL A 224 -7.80 -13.84 -18.06
N VAL A 225 -6.66 -13.52 -18.66
CA VAL A 225 -6.24 -14.07 -19.95
C VAL A 225 -6.12 -15.60 -19.91
N MET A 226 -5.51 -16.15 -18.85
CA MET A 226 -5.41 -17.60 -18.64
C MET A 226 -6.77 -18.27 -18.43
N GLU A 227 -7.72 -17.61 -17.75
CA GLU A 227 -9.09 -18.11 -17.58
C GLU A 227 -9.86 -18.17 -18.91
N ILE A 228 -9.65 -17.18 -19.78
CA ILE A 228 -10.27 -17.11 -21.11
C ILE A 228 -9.54 -18.03 -22.12
N ASN A 229 -8.53 -18.79 -21.69
CA ASN A 229 -7.69 -19.65 -22.52
C ASN A 229 -6.99 -18.91 -23.68
N ARG A 230 -6.60 -17.65 -23.47
CA ARG A 230 -5.87 -16.82 -24.45
C ARG A 230 -4.41 -16.64 -24.09
N ALA A 231 -3.68 -17.74 -23.90
CA ALA A 231 -2.26 -17.69 -23.52
C ALA A 231 -1.37 -16.90 -24.53
N ASP A 232 -1.86 -16.67 -25.75
CA ASP A 232 -1.24 -15.82 -26.76
C ASP A 232 -1.15 -14.33 -26.36
N GLN A 233 -1.98 -13.89 -25.42
CA GLN A 233 -2.06 -12.49 -24.97
C GLN A 233 -1.39 -12.27 -23.60
N GLU A 234 -0.63 -13.24 -23.08
CA GLU A 234 0.02 -13.10 -21.79
C GLU A 234 1.12 -12.02 -21.84
N ILE A 235 1.11 -11.09 -20.87
CA ILE A 235 2.15 -10.08 -20.73
C ILE A 235 3.33 -10.69 -19.98
N SER A 236 4.55 -10.52 -20.49
CA SER A 236 5.76 -11.02 -19.82
C SER A 236 5.97 -10.32 -18.48
N LEU A 237 5.90 -11.08 -17.38
CA LEU A 237 6.05 -10.55 -16.03
C LEU A 237 7.53 -10.31 -15.66
N THR A 238 7.78 -9.16 -15.05
CA THR A 238 9.04 -8.79 -14.39
C THR A 238 9.31 -9.65 -13.16
N ALA A 239 10.57 -9.67 -12.68
CA ALA A 239 10.95 -10.49 -11.52
C ALA A 239 10.17 -10.11 -10.24
N THR A 240 9.89 -8.83 -10.03
CA THR A 240 9.10 -8.32 -8.90
C THR A 240 7.65 -8.77 -8.99
N GLU A 241 7.06 -8.74 -10.19
CA GLU A 241 5.69 -9.20 -10.42
C GLU A 241 5.55 -10.71 -10.21
N ARG A 242 6.57 -11.50 -10.58
CA ARG A 242 6.60 -12.94 -10.28
C ARG A 242 6.64 -13.21 -8.78
N LEU A 243 7.42 -12.43 -8.04
CA LEU A 243 7.44 -12.52 -6.57
C LEU A 243 6.07 -12.17 -5.99
N LEU A 244 5.45 -11.09 -6.46
CA LEU A 244 4.10 -10.68 -6.05
C LEU A 244 3.04 -11.72 -6.40
N LYS A 245 3.16 -12.39 -7.56
CA LYS A 245 2.26 -13.49 -7.96
C LYS A 245 2.32 -14.67 -6.99
N VAL A 246 3.50 -15.00 -6.46
CA VAL A 246 3.65 -16.05 -5.44
C VAL A 246 3.14 -15.59 -4.07
N LEU A 247 3.31 -14.29 -3.76
CA LEU A 247 2.88 -13.70 -2.49
C LEU A 247 1.39 -13.37 -2.40
N ALA A 248 0.66 -13.24 -3.51
CA ALA A 248 -0.79 -13.09 -3.54
C ALA A 248 -1.53 -14.46 -3.45
#